data_AF-A0A8B6CLQ9-F1
#
_entry.id   AF-A0A8B6CLQ9-F1
#
_cell.length_a   1.000
_cell.length_b   1.000
_cell.length_c   1.000
_cell.angle_alpha   90.00
_cell.angle_beta   90.00
_cell.angle_gamma   90.00
#
_symmetry.space_group_name_H-M   'P 1'
#
loop_
_entity.id
_entity.type
_entity.pdbx_description
1 polymer ?
#
loop_
_entity_poly.entity_id
_entity_poly.type
_entity_poly.pdbx_seq_one_letter_code
_entity_poly.pdbx_strand_id
1 'polypeptide(L)'
;MEDEAEKNAEQLEKERQMKEKYEKWGKGMKQQEQQQRNVEEHLHEASKPMARFKDDDDLDKHLKEITRADDPMLKFLKKKKPKDSKKKELPKYKGAPPPPNRFNMMPGYRWDGVDRSNGFEAKYFASISNKKAITEDAYKWSVEDM
;
A
#
# COMPACT_ATOMS: atom_id res chain seq x y z
N MET A 1 1.64 -19.92 49.91
CA MET A 1 2.81 -20.19 49.05
C MET A 1 2.35 -20.45 47.62
N GLU A 2 1.26 -21.21 47.40
CA GLU A 2 0.63 -21.37 46.07
C GLU A 2 0.06 -20.06 45.51
N ASP A 3 -0.64 -19.24 46.31
CA ASP A 3 -1.19 -17.94 45.87
C ASP A 3 -0.13 -16.93 45.36
N GLU A 4 1.10 -17.01 45.86
CA GLU A 4 2.21 -16.13 45.43
C GLU A 4 2.83 -16.63 44.11
N ALA A 5 2.89 -17.94 43.92
CA ALA A 5 3.36 -18.55 42.68
C ALA A 5 2.38 -18.29 41.53
N GLU A 6 1.07 -18.37 41.77
CA GLU A 6 0.04 -18.04 40.77
C GLU A 6 0.09 -16.55 40.37
N LYS A 7 0.22 -15.63 41.34
CA LYS A 7 0.37 -14.19 41.06
C LYS A 7 1.62 -13.88 40.25
N ASN A 8 2.73 -14.55 40.53
CA ASN A 8 3.99 -14.36 39.81
C ASN A 8 3.91 -14.92 38.38
N ALA A 9 3.25 -16.08 38.19
CA ALA A 9 2.97 -16.64 36.87
C ALA A 9 2.07 -15.71 36.03
N GLU A 10 1.02 -15.14 36.63
CA GLU A 10 0.17 -14.15 35.96
C GLU A 10 0.93 -12.87 35.57
N GLN A 11 1.83 -12.38 36.44
CA GLN A 11 2.66 -11.21 36.14
C GLN A 11 3.61 -11.49 34.97
N LEU A 12 4.26 -12.65 34.97
CA LEU A 12 5.17 -13.06 33.89
C LEU A 12 4.43 -13.25 32.55
N GLU A 13 3.21 -13.77 32.56
CA GLU A 13 2.34 -13.81 31.38
C GLU A 13 1.99 -12.39 30.88
N LYS A 14 1.58 -11.49 31.78
CA LYS A 14 1.28 -10.09 31.42
C LYS A 14 2.51 -9.42 30.81
N GLU A 15 3.69 -9.61 31.39
CA GLU A 15 4.96 -9.09 30.87
C GLU A 15 5.29 -9.65 29.49
N ARG A 16 5.12 -10.96 29.26
CA ARG A 16 5.29 -11.58 27.94
C ARG A 16 4.33 -10.99 26.92
N GLN A 17 3.04 -10.88 27.24
CA GLN A 17 2.04 -10.31 26.34
C GLN A 17 2.35 -8.84 26.01
N MET A 18 2.79 -8.06 26.99
CA MET A 18 3.19 -6.68 26.76
C MET A 18 4.45 -6.60 25.90
N LYS A 19 5.45 -7.42 26.17
CA LYS A 19 6.69 -7.51 25.37
C LYS A 19 6.39 -7.85 23.91
N GLU A 20 5.52 -8.83 23.65
CA GLU A 20 5.10 -9.19 22.29
C GLU A 20 4.36 -8.03 21.59
N LYS A 21 3.49 -7.30 22.30
CA LYS A 21 2.82 -6.11 21.76
C LYS A 21 3.83 -5.02 21.41
N TYR A 22 4.77 -4.72 22.30
CA TYR A 22 5.81 -3.73 22.05
C TYR A 22 6.75 -4.12 20.92
N GLU A 23 7.08 -5.41 20.78
CA GLU A 23 7.89 -5.88 19.65
C GLU A 23 7.16 -5.69 18.32
N LYS A 24 5.85 -5.97 18.29
CA LYS A 24 5.01 -5.72 17.12
C LYS A 24 4.91 -4.22 16.81
N TRP A 25 4.67 -3.38 17.81
CA TRP A 25 4.53 -1.92 17.63
C TRP A 25 5.85 -1.20 17.34
N GLY A 26 6.97 -1.72 17.82
CA GLY A 26 8.30 -1.21 17.51
C GLY A 26 8.70 -1.46 16.04
N LYS A 27 8.04 -2.41 15.38
CA LYS A 27 8.16 -2.68 13.95
C LYS A 27 7.06 -1.93 13.18
N GLY A 28 7.30 -1.64 11.91
CA GLY A 28 6.26 -1.03 11.07
C GLY A 28 5.13 -2.03 10.80
N MET A 29 3.94 -1.81 11.37
CA MET A 29 2.78 -2.72 11.20
C MET A 29 2.47 -3.01 9.72
N LYS A 30 2.54 -1.99 8.85
CA LYS A 30 2.36 -2.15 7.40
C LYS A 30 3.46 -2.98 6.74
N GLN A 31 4.70 -2.88 7.22
CA GLN A 31 5.82 -3.67 6.71
C GLN A 31 5.64 -5.14 7.06
N GLN A 32 5.16 -5.44 8.28
CA GLN A 32 4.84 -6.79 8.71
C GLN A 32 3.67 -7.39 7.90
N GLU A 33 2.59 -6.62 7.71
CA GLU A 33 1.45 -7.07 6.88
C GLU A 33 1.92 -7.36 5.44
N GLN A 34 2.73 -6.48 4.86
CA GLN A 34 3.28 -6.69 3.52
C GLN A 34 4.18 -7.93 3.47
N GLN A 35 5.01 -8.15 4.48
CA GLN A 35 5.86 -9.34 4.55
C GLN A 35 5.01 -10.62 4.60
N GLN A 36 3.95 -10.65 5.41
CA GLN A 36 3.04 -11.80 5.49
C GLN A 36 2.35 -12.04 4.15
N ARG A 37 1.80 -11.00 3.51
CA ARG A 37 1.21 -11.10 2.18
C ARG A 37 2.19 -11.64 1.15
N ASN A 38 3.41 -11.12 1.12
CA ASN A 38 4.43 -11.59 0.19
C ASN A 38 4.74 -13.08 0.40
N VAL A 39 4.82 -13.55 1.65
CA VAL A 39 5.04 -14.98 1.94
C VAL A 39 3.88 -15.82 1.43
N GLU A 40 2.64 -15.41 1.69
CA GLU A 40 1.44 -16.11 1.20
C GLU A 40 1.39 -16.15 -0.34
N GLU A 41 1.68 -15.02 -0.99
CA GLU A 41 1.75 -14.92 -2.45
C GLU A 41 2.85 -15.83 -3.01
N HIS A 42 4.05 -15.84 -2.41
CA HIS A 42 5.13 -16.71 -2.85
C HIS A 42 4.81 -18.19 -2.68
N LEU A 43 4.14 -18.60 -1.59
CA LEU A 43 3.70 -19.99 -1.41
C LEU A 43 2.68 -20.38 -2.47
N HIS A 44 1.75 -19.47 -2.78
CA HIS A 44 0.77 -19.67 -3.83
C HIS A 44 1.41 -19.76 -5.22
N GLU A 45 2.33 -18.87 -5.55
CA GLU A 45 3.08 -18.89 -6.81
C GLU A 45 3.98 -20.12 -6.94
N ALA A 46 4.63 -20.55 -5.87
CA ALA A 46 5.48 -21.74 -5.86
C ALA A 46 4.69 -23.04 -6.15
N SER A 47 3.39 -23.06 -5.87
CA SER A 47 2.52 -24.19 -6.21
C SER A 47 2.08 -24.22 -7.67
N LYS A 48 2.35 -23.15 -8.44
CA LYS A 48 1.95 -23.01 -9.84
C LYS A 48 3.06 -23.46 -10.80
N PRO A 49 2.70 -23.81 -12.05
CA PRO A 49 3.70 -24.02 -13.10
C PRO A 49 4.45 -22.72 -13.42
N MET A 50 5.69 -22.84 -13.90
CA MET A 50 6.56 -21.70 -14.24
C MET A 50 5.96 -20.79 -15.32
N ALA A 51 5.27 -21.37 -16.31
CA ALA A 51 4.66 -20.63 -17.41
C ALA A 51 3.16 -20.43 -17.16
N ARG A 52 2.68 -19.21 -17.42
CA ARG A 52 1.25 -18.89 -17.43
C ARG A 52 0.67 -19.15 -18.81
N PHE A 53 -0.47 -19.82 -18.87
CA PHE A 53 -1.19 -20.09 -20.11
C PHE A 53 -2.46 -19.23 -20.21
N LYS A 54 -3.09 -19.25 -21.38
CA LYS A 54 -4.34 -18.53 -21.64
C LYS A 54 -5.47 -18.94 -20.69
N ASP A 55 -5.47 -20.22 -20.27
CA ASP A 55 -6.52 -20.81 -19.44
C ASP A 55 -6.18 -20.75 -17.92
N ASP A 56 -5.26 -19.85 -17.52
CA ASP A 56 -4.92 -19.62 -16.09
C ASP A 56 -6.07 -18.91 -15.36
N ASP A 57 -6.73 -19.62 -14.46
CA ASP A 57 -7.86 -19.12 -13.66
C ASP A 57 -7.57 -17.80 -12.94
N ASP A 58 -6.35 -17.58 -12.46
CA ASP A 58 -6.01 -16.37 -11.72
C ASP A 58 -5.81 -15.17 -12.62
N LEU A 59 -5.25 -15.40 -13.83
CA LEU A 59 -5.24 -14.37 -14.87
C LEU A 59 -6.66 -13.98 -15.24
N ASP A 60 -7.51 -14.98 -15.42
CA ASP A 60 -8.89 -14.83 -15.82
C ASP A 60 -9.72 -14.06 -14.78
N LYS A 61 -9.54 -14.35 -13.49
CA LYS A 61 -10.12 -13.58 -12.37
C LYS A 61 -9.63 -12.14 -12.37
N HIS A 62 -8.31 -11.92 -12.45
CA HIS A 62 -7.73 -10.58 -12.45
C HIS A 62 -8.27 -9.73 -13.61
N LEU A 63 -8.33 -10.28 -14.84
CA LEU A 63 -8.86 -9.58 -16.00
C LEU A 63 -10.34 -9.23 -15.88
N LYS A 64 -11.13 -10.07 -15.19
CA LYS A 64 -12.55 -9.80 -14.88
C LYS A 64 -12.71 -8.69 -13.84
N GLU A 65 -11.74 -8.54 -12.92
CA GLU A 65 -11.76 -7.50 -11.89
C GLU A 65 -11.34 -6.11 -12.41
N ILE A 66 -10.49 -6.05 -13.45
CA ILE A 66 -10.06 -4.78 -14.06
C ILE A 66 -11.28 -4.01 -14.57
N THR A 67 -11.55 -2.87 -13.93
CA THR A 67 -12.57 -1.93 -14.39
C THR A 67 -12.02 -1.03 -15.50
N ARG A 68 -12.71 -0.96 -16.63
CA ARG A 68 -12.37 -0.07 -17.76
C ARG A 68 -13.24 1.19 -17.70
N ALA A 69 -12.62 2.36 -17.89
CA ALA A 69 -13.34 3.64 -17.78
C ALA A 69 -14.42 3.80 -18.87
N ASP A 70 -14.14 3.29 -20.07
CA ASP A 70 -15.02 3.43 -21.24
C ASP A 70 -16.12 2.36 -21.33
N ASP A 71 -16.24 1.48 -20.34
CA ASP A 71 -17.26 0.43 -20.34
C ASP A 71 -18.65 1.01 -19.98
N PRO A 72 -19.63 1.00 -20.90
CA PRO A 72 -20.98 1.49 -20.61
C PRO A 72 -21.68 0.68 -19.50
N MET A 73 -21.35 -0.60 -19.34
CA MET A 73 -21.97 -1.50 -18.36
C MET A 73 -21.54 -1.18 -16.91
N LEU A 74 -20.41 -0.51 -16.73
CA LEU A 74 -19.86 -0.13 -15.42
C LEU A 74 -20.82 0.76 -14.60
N LYS A 75 -21.65 1.57 -15.29
CA LYS A 75 -22.71 2.39 -14.68
C LYS A 75 -23.78 1.56 -13.96
N PHE A 76 -24.10 0.37 -14.49
CA PHE A 76 -25.09 -0.54 -13.92
C PHE A 76 -24.50 -1.39 -12.79
N LEU A 77 -23.23 -1.81 -12.93
CA LEU A 77 -22.54 -2.64 -11.95
C LEU A 77 -22.25 -1.89 -10.63
N LYS A 78 -21.84 -0.61 -10.71
CA LYS A 78 -21.56 0.24 -9.53
C LYS A 78 -22.79 0.47 -8.64
N LYS A 79 -23.98 0.59 -9.23
CA LYS A 79 -25.24 0.81 -8.48
C LYS A 79 -25.66 -0.41 -7.64
N LYS A 80 -25.21 -1.61 -8.00
CA LYS A 80 -25.61 -2.87 -7.37
C LYS A 80 -24.74 -3.29 -6.19
N LYS A 81 -23.55 -2.71 -5.98
CA LYS A 81 -22.71 -3.07 -4.83
C LYS A 81 -23.23 -2.33 -3.58
N PRO A 82 -23.91 -2.99 -2.62
CA PRO A 82 -24.19 -2.36 -1.34
C PRO A 82 -22.86 -2.00 -0.69
N LYS A 83 -22.77 -0.82 -0.06
CA LYS A 83 -21.62 -0.49 0.79
C LYS A 83 -21.58 -1.54 1.89
N ASP A 84 -20.63 -2.47 1.83
CA ASP A 84 -20.42 -3.50 2.85
C ASP A 84 -20.17 -2.82 4.20
N SER A 85 -21.22 -2.70 5.01
CA SER A 85 -21.23 -2.04 6.30
C SER A 85 -20.53 -2.82 7.41
N LYS A 86 -19.94 -3.99 7.07
CA LYS A 86 -19.37 -4.94 8.03
C LYS A 86 -17.99 -4.56 8.56
N LYS A 87 -17.27 -3.63 7.91
CA LYS A 87 -16.01 -3.08 8.43
C LYS A 87 -16.16 -1.57 8.58
N LYS A 88 -16.04 -1.05 9.81
CA LYS A 88 -15.90 0.40 10.03
C LYS A 88 -14.63 0.86 9.33
N GLU A 89 -14.76 1.40 8.12
CA GLU A 89 -13.62 2.00 7.42
C GLU A 89 -13.04 3.11 8.29
N LEU A 90 -11.73 3.11 8.50
CA LEU A 90 -11.08 4.23 9.16
C LEU A 90 -11.38 5.51 8.37
N PRO A 91 -11.64 6.64 9.05
CA PRO A 91 -11.86 7.90 8.36
C PRO A 91 -10.66 8.22 7.49
N LYS A 92 -10.94 8.74 6.29
CA LYS A 92 -9.94 9.24 5.33
C LYS A 92 -10.00 10.76 5.29
N TYR A 93 -8.92 11.38 4.87
CA TYR A 93 -8.90 12.82 4.64
C TYR A 93 -9.90 13.21 3.54
N LYS A 94 -10.62 14.31 3.76
CA LYS A 94 -11.72 14.79 2.88
C LYS A 94 -11.52 16.22 2.36
N GLY A 95 -10.38 16.85 2.65
CA GLY A 95 -10.12 18.23 2.25
C GLY A 95 -9.52 18.35 0.85
N ALA A 96 -8.92 19.51 0.56
CA ALA A 96 -8.26 19.83 -0.70
C ALA A 96 -7.14 18.83 -1.04
N PRO A 97 -6.89 18.52 -2.33
CA PRO A 97 -5.91 17.51 -2.71
C PRO A 97 -4.54 17.82 -2.08
N PRO A 98 -3.94 16.87 -1.34
CA PRO A 98 -2.64 17.08 -0.72
C PRO A 98 -1.54 17.24 -1.78
N PRO A 99 -0.44 17.94 -1.47
CA PRO A 99 0.74 17.92 -2.32
C PRO A 99 1.23 16.47 -2.51
N PRO A 100 1.70 16.10 -3.71
CA PRO A 100 2.19 14.76 -3.96
C PRO A 100 3.44 14.48 -3.14
N ASN A 101 3.59 13.23 -2.70
CA ASN A 101 4.80 12.74 -2.04
C ASN A 101 5.35 11.51 -2.77
N ARG A 102 6.63 11.23 -2.56
CA ARG A 102 7.34 10.09 -3.17
C ARG A 102 6.69 8.73 -2.96
N PHE A 103 5.92 8.58 -1.89
CA PHE A 103 5.35 7.29 -1.47
C PHE A 103 3.86 7.16 -1.80
N ASN A 104 3.28 8.14 -2.51
CA ASN A 104 1.84 8.25 -2.80
C ASN A 104 0.95 8.02 -1.56
N MET A 105 1.42 8.40 -0.38
CA MET A 105 0.70 8.23 0.88
C MET A 105 -0.28 9.39 1.07
N MET A 106 -1.54 9.07 1.33
CA MET A 106 -2.53 10.08 1.67
C MET A 106 -2.33 10.55 3.12
N PRO A 107 -2.54 11.84 3.43
CA PRO A 107 -2.43 12.33 4.79
C PRO A 107 -3.49 11.71 5.69
N GLY A 108 -3.24 11.78 7.00
CA GLY A 108 -4.21 11.34 8.00
C GLY A 108 -5.52 12.13 7.92
N TYR A 109 -6.61 11.53 8.39
CA TYR A 109 -7.94 12.12 8.30
C TYR A 109 -8.13 13.47 9.01
N ARG A 110 -7.25 13.79 9.96
CA ARG A 110 -7.24 15.03 10.76
C ARG A 110 -6.32 16.10 10.19
N TRP A 111 -5.69 15.86 9.05
CA TRP A 111 -4.85 16.87 8.43
C TRP A 111 -5.71 18.07 8.02
N ASP A 112 -5.19 19.26 8.28
CA ASP A 112 -5.87 20.56 8.08
C ASP A 112 -5.88 20.99 6.60
N GLY A 113 -4.99 20.43 5.78
CA GLY A 113 -4.85 20.81 4.37
C GLY A 113 -3.81 21.90 4.12
N VAL A 114 -3.29 22.54 5.17
CA VAL A 114 -2.20 23.51 5.08
C VAL A 114 -0.86 22.78 4.98
N ASP A 115 -0.13 23.03 3.89
CA ASP A 115 1.24 22.57 3.70
C ASP A 115 2.20 23.33 4.61
N ARG A 116 2.97 22.59 5.42
CA ARG A 116 3.98 23.11 6.35
C ARG A 116 5.36 22.52 6.08
N SER A 117 5.61 22.10 4.84
CA SER A 117 6.86 21.46 4.42
C SER A 117 7.98 22.47 4.11
N ASN A 118 9.23 21.97 4.04
CA ASN A 118 10.39 22.73 3.54
C ASN A 118 10.48 22.73 1.99
N GLY A 119 9.45 22.26 1.28
CA GLY A 119 9.45 22.16 -0.18
C GLY A 119 10.40 21.09 -0.77
N PHE A 120 10.93 20.17 0.04
CA PHE A 120 11.82 19.10 -0.43
C PHE A 120 11.17 18.22 -1.51
N GLU A 121 9.94 17.77 -1.29
CA GLU A 121 9.23 16.88 -2.22
C GLU A 121 9.00 17.58 -3.57
N ALA A 122 8.65 18.87 -3.58
CA ALA A 122 8.51 19.65 -4.80
C ALA A 122 9.85 19.77 -5.58
N LYS A 123 10.95 20.08 -4.88
CA LYS A 123 12.29 20.15 -5.48
C LYS A 123 12.73 18.79 -6.03
N TYR A 124 12.39 17.71 -5.33
CA TYR A 124 12.69 16.34 -5.75
C TYR A 124 12.00 15.99 -7.07
N PHE A 125 10.69 16.27 -7.19
CA PHE A 125 9.97 16.04 -8.45
C PHE A 125 10.49 16.89 -9.61
N ALA A 126 10.82 18.17 -9.35
CA ALA A 126 11.44 19.03 -10.34
C ALA A 126 12.80 18.46 -10.82
N SER A 127 13.63 17.99 -9.88
CA SER A 127 14.92 17.35 -10.21
C SER A 127 14.76 16.10 -11.07
N ILE A 128 13.76 15.24 -10.78
CA ILE A 128 13.46 14.07 -11.61
C ILE A 128 13.04 14.48 -13.02
N SER A 129 12.14 15.46 -13.13
CA SER A 129 11.66 15.96 -14.43
C SER A 129 12.80 16.54 -15.25
N ASN A 130 13.65 17.35 -14.64
CA ASN A 130 14.81 17.96 -15.29
C ASN A 130 15.80 16.89 -15.76
N LYS A 131 16.07 15.87 -14.92
CA LYS A 131 16.94 14.76 -15.31
C LYS A 131 16.40 14.02 -16.54
N LYS A 132 15.09 13.76 -16.59
CA LYS A 132 14.45 13.12 -17.76
C LYS A 132 14.54 13.99 -19.02
N ALA A 133 14.26 15.29 -18.90
CA ALA A 133 14.38 16.22 -20.02
C ALA A 133 15.81 16.26 -20.58
N ILE A 134 16.82 16.36 -19.71
CA ILE A 134 18.24 16.34 -20.12
C ILE A 134 18.59 15.04 -20.84
N THR A 135 18.13 13.88 -20.34
CA THR A 135 18.41 12.59 -20.99
C THR A 135 17.75 12.49 -22.37
N GLU A 136 16.54 13.03 -22.54
CA GLU A 136 15.85 13.05 -23.83
C GLU A 136 16.53 14.00 -24.82
N ASP A 137 16.95 15.18 -24.38
CA ASP A 137 17.66 16.14 -25.23
C ASP A 137 19.03 15.59 -25.65
N ALA A 138 19.77 14.99 -24.71
CA ALA A 138 21.03 14.33 -25.00
C ALA A 138 20.86 13.19 -26.01
N TYR A 139 19.80 12.39 -25.90
CA TYR A 139 19.49 11.35 -26.87
C TYR A 139 19.22 11.94 -28.27
N LYS A 140 18.36 12.96 -28.37
CA LYS A 140 18.08 13.63 -29.66
C LYS A 140 19.34 14.19 -30.30
N TRP A 141 20.18 14.88 -29.53
CA TRP A 141 21.45 15.43 -30.00
C TRP A 141 22.42 14.34 -30.46
N SER A 142 22.45 13.20 -29.77
CA SER A 142 23.34 12.10 -30.14
C SER A 142 22.96 11.39 -31.44
N VAL A 143 21.69 11.47 -31.85
CA VAL A 143 21.13 10.78 -33.03
C VAL A 143 21.04 11.71 -34.25
N GLU A 144 21.24 13.01 -34.09
CA GLU A 144 20.97 14.01 -35.15
C GLU A 144 21.95 13.95 -36.34
N ASP A 145 23.13 13.37 -36.17
CA ASP A 145 24.17 13.23 -37.23
C ASP A 145 24.43 11.75 -37.62
N MET A 146 23.49 10.85 -37.31
CA MET A 146 23.56 9.41 -37.67
C MET A 146 22.57 9.05 -38.79
#